data_AF-A0A1S8TVX5-F1
#
_entry.id   AF-A0A1S8TVX5-F1
#
_cell.length_a   1.000
_cell.length_b   1.000
_cell.length_c   1.000
_cell.angle_alpha   90.00
_cell.angle_beta   90.00
_cell.angle_gamma   90.00
#
_symmetry.space_group_name_H-M   'P 1'
#
loop_
_entity.id
_entity.type
_entity.pdbx_description
1 polymer ?
#
loop_
_entity_poly.entity_id
_entity_poly.type
_entity_poly.pdbx_seq_one_letter_code
_entity_poly.pdbx_strand_id
1 'polypeptide(L)'
;MSVDCYKTIEKTNVAEVVEAALEDDYIIAVPIEHYSQDELKEFTNKAKENNLLVTIKAEYSNAYQGVIVQLIKKDIADKFFKYL
;
A
#
# COMPACT_ATOMS: atom_id res chain seq x y z
N MET A 1 -10.08 7.69 -29.93
CA MET A 1 -8.89 7.09 -29.28
C MET A 1 -9.42 6.28 -28.12
N SER A 2 -9.47 4.95 -28.25
CA SER A 2 -9.78 4.07 -27.13
C SER A 2 -8.64 4.23 -26.13
N VAL A 3 -8.95 4.74 -24.95
CA VAL A 3 -8.03 4.68 -23.81
C VAL A 3 -7.75 3.20 -23.61
N ASP A 4 -6.51 2.77 -23.80
CA ASP A 4 -6.10 1.40 -23.47
C ASP A 4 -6.65 1.09 -22.08
N CYS A 5 -7.49 0.07 -22.02
CA CYS A 5 -8.06 -0.41 -20.77
C CYS A 5 -6.88 -0.56 -19.79
N TYR A 6 -6.94 0.22 -18.71
CA TYR A 6 -6.03 0.21 -17.57
C TYR A 6 -5.38 -1.17 -17.41
N LYS A 7 -4.05 -1.24 -17.38
CA LYS A 7 -3.38 -2.47 -16.96
C LYS A 7 -3.86 -2.76 -15.55
N THR A 8 -4.70 -3.79 -15.40
CA THR A 8 -5.12 -4.27 -14.10
C THR A 8 -3.84 -4.65 -13.36
N ILE A 9 -3.53 -3.92 -12.29
CA ILE A 9 -2.38 -4.24 -11.43
C ILE A 9 -2.65 -5.63 -10.87
N GLU A 10 -1.74 -6.57 -11.05
CA GLU A 10 -1.95 -7.92 -10.54
C GLU A 10 -1.98 -7.92 -9.01
N LYS A 11 -2.77 -8.82 -8.43
CA LYS A 11 -2.83 -8.99 -6.98
C LYS A 11 -1.52 -9.60 -6.49
N THR A 12 -0.83 -8.90 -5.59
CA THR A 12 0.33 -9.41 -4.84
C THR A 12 -0.13 -9.99 -3.50
N ASN A 13 0.52 -11.06 -3.01
CA ASN A 13 0.17 -11.65 -1.72
C ASN A 13 0.45 -10.67 -0.57
N VAL A 14 -0.38 -10.66 0.47
CA VAL A 14 -0.19 -9.82 1.67
C VAL A 14 1.21 -9.99 2.28
N ALA A 15 1.73 -11.23 2.35
CA ALA A 15 3.06 -11.50 2.88
C ALA A 15 4.17 -10.84 2.05
N GLU A 16 4.11 -10.98 0.73
CA GLU A 16 5.07 -10.38 -0.21
C GLU A 16 5.05 -8.84 -0.13
N VAL A 17 3.86 -8.25 -0.01
CA VAL A 17 3.71 -6.79 0.13
C VAL A 17 4.33 -6.30 1.45
N VAL A 18 4.15 -7.04 2.54
CA VAL A 18 4.75 -6.70 3.84
C VAL A 18 6.27 -6.86 3.79
N GLU A 19 6.78 -7.93 3.18
CA GLU A 19 8.20 -8.17 3.00
C GLU A 19 8.85 -7.05 2.18
N ALA A 20 8.27 -6.68 1.05
CA ALA A 20 8.71 -5.53 0.25
C ALA A 20 8.75 -4.25 1.08
N ALA A 21 7.74 -3.99 1.91
CA ALA A 21 7.70 -2.78 2.76
C ALA A 21 8.78 -2.76 3.86
N LEU A 22 9.35 -3.91 4.21
CA LEU A 22 10.45 -4.03 5.16
C LEU A 22 11.82 -3.90 4.49
N GLU A 23 11.98 -4.48 3.31
CA GLU A 23 13.22 -4.45 2.55
C GLU A 23 13.46 -3.08 1.91
N ASP A 24 12.41 -2.49 1.34
CA ASP A 24 12.53 -1.28 0.53
C ASP A 24 12.38 0.01 1.35
N ASP A 25 13.13 1.05 0.99
CA ASP A 25 13.06 2.37 1.64
C ASP A 25 12.02 3.32 1.00
N TYR A 26 11.05 2.76 0.28
CA TYR A 26 9.95 3.51 -0.34
C TYR A 26 8.58 3.00 0.12
N ILE A 27 7.54 3.81 -0.16
CA ILE A 27 6.16 3.47 0.20
C ILE A 27 5.66 2.39 -0.76
N ILE A 28 5.29 1.24 -0.23
CA ILE A 28 4.59 0.20 -1.00
C ILE A 28 3.11 0.54 -1.05
N ALA A 29 2.52 0.47 -2.25
CA ALA A 29 1.11 0.76 -2.44
C ALA A 29 0.44 -0.27 -3.35
N VAL A 30 -0.70 -0.78 -2.92
CA VAL A 30 -1.48 -1.80 -3.64
C VAL A 30 -2.96 -1.42 -3.71
N PRO A 31 -3.69 -1.77 -4.80
CA PRO A 31 -5.12 -1.51 -4.90
C PRO A 31 -5.91 -2.26 -3.83
N ILE A 32 -6.80 -1.57 -3.12
CA ILE A 32 -7.54 -2.17 -2.01
C ILE A 32 -8.55 -3.22 -2.48
N GLU A 33 -9.12 -3.04 -3.68
CA GLU A 33 -10.18 -3.87 -4.25
C GLU A 33 -9.74 -5.31 -4.57
N HIS A 34 -8.42 -5.56 -4.62
CA HIS A 34 -7.89 -6.91 -4.83
C HIS A 34 -7.87 -7.76 -3.56
N TYR A 35 -8.18 -7.16 -2.40
CA TYR A 35 -8.08 -7.81 -1.09
C TYR A 35 -9.46 -7.93 -0.44
N SER A 36 -9.70 -9.11 0.12
CA SER A 36 -10.84 -9.35 1.01
C SER A 36 -10.67 -8.61 2.34
N GLN A 37 -11.76 -8.46 3.09
CA GLN A 37 -11.70 -7.84 4.42
C GLN A 37 -10.76 -8.56 5.38
N ASP A 38 -10.63 -9.89 5.26
CA ASP A 38 -9.74 -10.66 6.13
C ASP A 38 -8.27 -10.46 5.75
N GLU A 39 -7.96 -10.32 4.46
CA GLU A 39 -6.62 -9.94 4.00
C GLU A 39 -6.25 -8.51 4.44
N LEU A 40 -7.21 -7.58 4.46
CA LEU A 40 -6.99 -6.23 5.01
C LEU A 40 -6.74 -6.22 6.52
N LYS A 41 -7.40 -7.12 7.27
CA LYS A 41 -7.07 -7.34 8.69
C LYS A 41 -5.67 -7.94 8.83
N GLU A 42 -5.29 -8.87 7.94
CA GLU A 42 -3.96 -9.46 7.93
C GLU A 42 -2.87 -8.40 7.68
N PHE A 43 -3.07 -7.49 6.73
CA PHE A 43 -2.20 -6.32 6.54
C PHE A 43 -2.00 -5.55 7.83
N THR A 44 -3.10 -5.25 8.53
CA THR A 44 -3.07 -4.44 9.76
C THR A 44 -2.33 -5.16 10.88
N ASN A 45 -2.55 -6.48 11.03
CA ASN A 45 -1.89 -7.30 12.05
C ASN A 45 -0.38 -7.40 11.78
N LYS A 46 0.01 -7.78 10.55
CA LYS A 46 1.41 -7.89 10.15
C LYS A 46 2.15 -6.56 10.21
N ALA A 47 1.51 -5.48 9.78
CA ALA A 47 2.09 -4.14 9.88
C ALA A 47 2.34 -3.74 11.34
N LYS A 48 1.41 -4.05 12.24
CA LYS A 48 1.57 -3.79 13.68
C LYS A 48 2.77 -4.55 14.27
N GLU A 49 2.90 -5.84 13.94
CA GLU A 49 4.01 -6.69 14.39
C GLU A 49 5.37 -6.18 13.89
N ASN A 50 5.41 -5.66 12.66
CA ASN A 50 6.63 -5.19 12.01
C ASN A 50 6.86 -3.67 12.12
N ASN A 51 6.10 -2.98 12.99
CA ASN A 51 6.19 -1.54 13.20
C ASN A 51 6.05 -0.68 11.92
N LEU A 52 5.20 -1.13 11.00
CA LEU A 52 4.80 -0.38 9.81
C LEU A 52 3.54 0.44 10.08
N LEU A 53 3.39 1.56 9.36
CA LEU A 53 2.18 2.35 9.28
C LEU A 53 1.38 1.90 8.06
N VAL A 54 0.09 1.62 8.28
CA VAL A 54 -0.86 1.34 7.19
C VAL A 54 -1.72 2.58 6.96
N THR A 55 -1.83 3.01 5.71
CA THR A 55 -2.74 4.08 5.32
C THR A 55 -3.64 3.62 4.19
N ILE A 56 -4.81 4.26 4.09
CA ILE A 56 -5.74 4.09 2.96
C ILE A 56 -5.92 5.47 2.36
N LYS A 57 -5.72 5.59 1.04
CA LYS A 57 -5.93 6.85 0.34
C LYS A 57 -6.63 6.64 -1.00
N ALA A 58 -7.37 7.65 -1.43
CA ALA A 58 -7.79 7.73 -2.82
C ALA A 58 -6.58 8.14 -3.69
N GLU A 59 -6.46 7.51 -4.84
CA GLU A 59 -5.38 7.69 -5.81
C GLU A 59 -6.00 8.08 -7.15
N TYR A 60 -5.43 9.12 -7.77
CA TYR A 60 -5.97 9.74 -8.99
C TYR A 60 -4.87 9.97 -10.03
N SER A 61 -3.78 9.20 -9.98
CA SER A 61 -2.67 9.32 -10.93
C SER A 61 -2.98 8.64 -12.27
N ASN A 62 -2.11 8.89 -13.25
CA ASN A 62 -2.15 8.19 -14.52
C ASN A 62 -1.76 6.70 -14.40
N ALA A 63 -1.15 6.30 -13.28
CA ALA A 63 -0.75 4.91 -13.04
C ALA A 63 -1.92 4.07 -12.50
N TYR A 64 -2.75 4.64 -11.63
CA TYR A 64 -3.91 3.97 -11.05
C TYR A 64 -4.94 5.01 -10.59
N GLN A 65 -6.22 4.70 -10.78
CA GLN A 65 -7.34 5.53 -10.30
C GLN A 65 -8.27 4.68 -9.43
N GLY A 66 -8.33 4.97 -8.14
CA GLY A 66 -9.12 4.19 -7.19
C GLY A 66 -8.69 4.40 -5.74
N VAL A 67 -8.73 3.33 -4.93
CA VAL A 67 -8.31 3.39 -3.52
C VAL A 67 -7.16 2.43 -3.30
N ILE A 68 -6.10 2.90 -2.66
CA ILE A 68 -4.91 2.10 -2.39
C ILE A 68 -4.67 1.97 -0.89
N VAL A 69 -4.15 0.81 -0.51
CA VAL A 69 -3.54 0.56 0.80
C VAL A 69 -2.05 0.83 0.65
N GLN A 70 -1.47 1.56 1.59
CA GLN A 70 -0.04 1.81 1.63
C GLN A 70 0.57 1.27 2.91
N LEU A 71 1.80 0.74 2.81
CA LEU A 71 2.63 0.38 3.94
C LEU A 71 3.86 1.28 3.95
N ILE A 72 4.13 1.88 5.11
CA ILE A 72 5.16 2.89 5.29
C ILE A 72 5.98 2.53 6.53
N LYS A 73 7.31 2.53 6.42
CA LYS A 73 8.18 2.41 7.59
C LYS A 73 7.95 3.61 8.51
N LYS A 74 7.68 3.36 9.80
CA LYS A 74 7.33 4.45 10.74
C LYS A 74 8.43 5.49 10.91
N ASP A 75 9.70 5.09 10.86
CA ASP A 75 10.82 6.03 10.96
C ASP A 75 10.85 7.03 9.79
N ILE A 76 10.44 6.59 8.58
CA ILE A 76 10.25 7.45 7.42
C ILE A 76 9.07 8.39 7.68
N ALA A 77 7.92 7.86 8.10
CA ALA A 77 6.74 8.66 8.40
C ALA A 77 7.01 9.73 9.47
N ASP A 78 7.68 9.36 10.56
CA ASP A 78 8.04 10.26 11.67
C ASP A 78 8.97 11.38 11.23
N LYS A 79 9.87 11.13 10.27
CA LYS A 79 10.70 12.20 9.67
C LYS A 79 9.83 13.20 8.92
N PHE A 80 8.82 12.74 8.18
CA PHE A 80 7.91 13.63 7.45
C PHE A 80 6.95 14.39 8.37
N PHE A 81 6.41 13.74 9.41
CA PHE A 81 5.50 14.40 10.36
C PHE A 81 6.14 15.57 11.11
N LYS A 82 7.47 15.63 11.22
CA LYS A 82 8.17 16.79 11.80
C LYS A 82 8.01 18.09 10.99
N TYR A 83 7.62 17.99 9.72
CA TYR A 83 7.52 19.13 8.80
C TYR A 83 6.06 19.49 8.47
N LEU A 84 5.09 18.83 9.09
CA LEU A 84 3.64 19.10 9.00
C LEU A 84 3.18 19.85 10.25
#